data_AF-A0A6H1KAU7-F1
#
_entry.id   AF-A0A6H1KAU7-F1
#
_cell.length_a   1.000
_cell.length_b   1.000
_cell.length_c   1.000
_cell.angle_alpha   90.00
_cell.angle_beta   90.00
_cell.angle_gamma   90.00
#
_symmetry.space_group_name_H-M   'P 1'
#
loop_
_entity.id
_entity.type
_entity.pdbx_description
1 polymer ?
#
loop_
_entity_poly.entity_id
_entity_poly.type
_entity_poly.pdbx_seq_one_letter_code
_entity_poly.pdbx_strand_id
1 'polypeptide(L)'
;MILETALRLFQERGYDKTTMRAIAKEAGVSVGNAYYYFAGKEHLIQGFYDRIAAEHQVAVRPVLEREKDLEARIAGVLKAWLDVAEPYHEFAAQFFKNAADPDSPLSPFSPESAGPREESIALHRKVLAGSKAKVPEELRDVLPELMWLSQMGLVLYWVFDRTEGRERSYRLAERGARLTTRGVSLARFRVLRPLVHEVHELFTDFLPGMTRLLPDPAVKGRTE
;
A
#
# COMPACT_ATOMS: atom_id res chain seq x y z
N MET A 1 -20.44 -4.60 9.92
CA MET A 1 -21.27 -5.81 9.74
C MET A 1 -20.93 -6.62 8.49
N ILE A 2 -21.29 -6.22 7.25
CA ILE A 2 -21.03 -7.07 6.05
C ILE A 2 -19.53 -7.28 5.79
N LEU A 3 -18.73 -6.20 5.78
CA LEU A 3 -17.28 -6.28 5.57
C LEU A 3 -16.58 -7.12 6.64
N GLU A 4 -16.92 -6.92 7.90
CA GLU A 4 -16.35 -7.68 9.03
C GLU A 4 -16.70 -9.18 8.93
N THR A 5 -17.96 -9.50 8.62
CA THR A 5 -18.37 -10.88 8.39
C THR A 5 -17.63 -11.49 7.20
N ALA A 6 -17.43 -10.72 6.11
CA ALA A 6 -16.68 -11.19 4.96
C ALA A 6 -15.21 -11.48 5.31
N LEU A 7 -14.52 -10.57 5.99
CA LEU A 7 -13.13 -10.75 6.41
C LEU A 7 -12.96 -11.97 7.31
N ARG A 8 -13.86 -12.14 8.29
CA ARG A 8 -13.88 -13.34 9.14
C ARG A 8 -14.07 -14.61 8.32
N LEU A 9 -15.06 -14.64 7.42
CA LEU A 9 -15.29 -15.80 6.56
C LEU A 9 -14.12 -16.07 5.61
N PHE A 10 -13.45 -15.04 5.11
CA PHE A 10 -12.24 -15.20 4.30
C PHE A 10 -11.09 -15.79 5.11
N GLN A 11 -10.91 -15.40 6.37
CA GLN A 11 -9.90 -15.97 7.26
C GLN A 11 -10.22 -17.43 7.63
N GLU A 12 -11.49 -17.75 7.88
CA GLU A 12 -11.93 -19.11 8.28
C GLU A 12 -11.96 -20.10 7.11
N ARG A 13 -12.37 -19.66 5.91
CA ARG A 13 -12.68 -20.54 4.77
C ARG A 13 -11.80 -20.31 3.54
N GLY A 14 -11.04 -19.22 3.52
CA GLY A 14 -10.33 -18.72 2.35
C GLY A 14 -11.22 -17.87 1.43
N TYR A 15 -10.59 -16.95 0.71
CA TYR A 15 -11.26 -16.05 -0.25
C TYR A 15 -12.02 -16.81 -1.34
N ASP A 16 -11.37 -17.80 -1.96
CA ASP A 16 -11.91 -18.52 -3.12
C ASP A 16 -13.21 -19.28 -2.78
N LYS A 17 -13.23 -19.95 -1.62
CA LYS A 17 -14.34 -20.80 -1.18
C LYS A 17 -15.50 -20.01 -0.57
N THR A 18 -15.29 -18.74 -0.23
CA THR A 18 -16.33 -17.88 0.32
C THR A 18 -17.19 -17.31 -0.81
N THR A 19 -18.50 -17.20 -0.60
CA THR A 19 -19.46 -16.66 -1.59
C THR A 19 -20.23 -15.49 -1.00
N MET A 20 -20.69 -14.56 -1.85
CA MET A 20 -21.56 -13.46 -1.42
C MET A 20 -22.82 -13.94 -0.69
N ARG A 21 -23.37 -15.09 -1.10
CA ARG A 21 -24.52 -15.71 -0.43
C ARG A 21 -24.20 -16.17 0.98
N ALA A 22 -23.03 -16.79 1.17
CA ALA A 22 -22.58 -17.21 2.51
C ALA A 22 -22.37 -16.00 3.41
N ILE A 23 -21.76 -14.93 2.88
CA ILE A 23 -21.55 -13.67 3.61
C ILE A 23 -22.89 -13.03 4.01
N ALA A 24 -23.84 -12.93 3.08
CA ALA A 24 -25.17 -12.36 3.35
C ALA A 24 -25.91 -13.14 4.44
N LYS A 25 -25.91 -14.47 4.34
CA LYS A 25 -26.52 -15.37 5.33
C LYS A 25 -25.91 -15.17 6.71
N GLU A 26 -24.59 -15.14 6.79
CA GLU A 26 -23.85 -15.00 8.05
C GLU A 26 -23.98 -13.59 8.65
N ALA A 27 -24.09 -12.56 7.81
CA ALA A 27 -24.31 -11.18 8.23
C ALA A 27 -25.78 -10.89 8.58
N GLY A 28 -26.69 -11.87 8.43
CA GLY A 28 -28.11 -11.68 8.73
C GLY A 28 -28.84 -10.74 7.77
N VAL A 29 -28.35 -10.58 6.54
CA VAL A 29 -28.95 -9.70 5.51
C VAL A 29 -29.42 -10.50 4.31
N SER A 30 -30.34 -9.92 3.53
CA SER A 30 -30.71 -10.52 2.24
C SER A 30 -29.52 -10.48 1.28
N VAL A 31 -29.47 -11.43 0.34
CA VAL A 31 -28.43 -11.46 -0.71
C VAL A 31 -28.50 -10.18 -1.56
N GLY A 32 -29.71 -9.69 -1.86
CA GLY A 32 -29.90 -8.43 -2.58
C GLY A 32 -29.33 -7.22 -1.84
N ASN A 33 -29.51 -7.14 -0.52
CA ASN A 33 -28.91 -6.08 0.29
C ASN A 33 -27.38 -6.19 0.30
N ALA A 34 -26.82 -7.40 0.38
CA ALA A 34 -25.37 -7.58 0.30
C ALA A 34 -24.80 -7.09 -1.05
N TYR A 35 -25.45 -7.41 -2.17
CA TYR A 35 -25.05 -6.93 -3.49
C TYR A 35 -25.28 -5.44 -3.71
N TYR A 36 -26.28 -4.85 -3.04
CA TYR A 36 -26.51 -3.41 -3.06
C TYR A 36 -25.32 -2.64 -2.46
N TYR A 37 -24.71 -3.15 -1.39
CA TYR A 37 -23.52 -2.54 -0.78
C TYR A 37 -22.21 -2.95 -1.46
N PHE A 38 -22.10 -4.21 -1.90
CA PHE A 38 -20.88 -4.74 -2.50
C PHE A 38 -21.24 -5.59 -3.74
N ALA A 39 -20.90 -5.08 -4.92
CA ALA A 39 -21.22 -5.74 -6.19
C ALA A 39 -20.56 -7.13 -6.34
N GLY A 40 -19.53 -7.44 -5.54
CA GLY A 40 -18.84 -8.72 -5.53
C GLY A 40 -17.86 -8.86 -4.38
N LYS A 41 -17.13 -9.99 -4.35
CA LYS A 41 -16.10 -10.24 -3.33
C LYS A 41 -14.90 -9.31 -3.49
N GLU A 42 -14.66 -8.88 -4.71
CA GLU A 42 -13.60 -7.95 -5.09
C GLU A 42 -13.85 -6.59 -4.42
N HIS A 43 -15.10 -6.11 -4.40
CA HIS A 43 -15.47 -4.86 -3.74
C HIS A 43 -15.33 -4.93 -2.21
N LEU A 44 -15.47 -6.13 -1.63
CA LEU A 44 -15.19 -6.33 -0.19
C LEU A 44 -13.70 -6.19 0.10
N ILE A 45 -12.82 -6.62 -0.80
CA ILE A 45 -11.38 -6.42 -0.67
C ILE A 45 -11.02 -4.95 -0.81
N GLN A 46 -11.63 -4.23 -1.76
CA GLN A 46 -11.42 -2.78 -1.87
C GLN A 46 -11.86 -2.06 -0.60
N GLY A 47 -13.03 -2.39 -0.05
CA GLY A 47 -13.46 -1.86 1.25
C GLY A 47 -12.53 -2.22 2.41
N PHE A 48 -11.82 -3.36 2.34
CA PHE A 48 -10.77 -3.69 3.32
C PHE A 48 -9.54 -2.81 3.14
N TYR A 49 -9.10 -2.55 1.91
CA TYR A 49 -7.99 -1.64 1.63
C TYR A 49 -8.31 -0.20 2.07
N ASP A 50 -9.53 0.28 1.80
CA ASP A 50 -9.98 1.60 2.29
C ASP A 50 -9.94 1.65 3.83
N ARG A 51 -10.44 0.59 4.48
CA ARG A 51 -10.45 0.50 5.95
C ARG A 51 -9.03 0.54 6.53
N ILE A 52 -8.11 -0.29 6.01
CA ILE A 52 -6.74 -0.35 6.55
C ILE A 52 -5.98 0.96 6.28
N ALA A 53 -6.20 1.59 5.13
CA ALA A 53 -5.64 2.91 4.81
C ALA A 53 -6.17 3.98 5.78
N ALA A 54 -7.46 4.01 6.06
CA ALA A 54 -8.07 4.94 7.01
C ALA A 54 -7.57 4.71 8.46
N GLU A 55 -7.50 3.45 8.92
CA GLU A 55 -6.96 3.09 10.23
C GLU A 55 -5.49 3.54 10.36
N HIS A 56 -4.68 3.32 9.31
CA HIS A 56 -3.29 3.76 9.26
C HIS A 56 -3.17 5.29 9.31
N GLN A 57 -4.00 6.03 8.55
CA GLN A 57 -4.03 7.50 8.58
C GLN A 57 -4.36 8.06 9.96
N VAL A 58 -5.14 7.36 10.78
CA VAL A 58 -5.42 7.76 12.17
C VAL A 58 -4.21 7.47 13.04
N ALA A 59 -3.65 6.25 12.95
CA ALA A 59 -2.54 5.79 13.79
C ALA A 59 -1.26 6.64 13.63
N VAL A 60 -1.01 7.17 12.44
CA VAL A 60 0.20 7.96 12.13
C VAL A 60 0.14 9.42 12.57
N ARG A 61 -1.05 9.98 12.88
CA ARG A 61 -1.19 11.39 13.30
C ARG A 61 -0.22 11.79 14.43
N PRO A 62 -0.18 11.10 15.59
CA PRO A 62 0.73 11.45 16.67
C PRO A 62 2.21 11.39 16.27
N VAL A 63 2.58 10.44 15.41
CA VAL A 63 3.94 10.32 14.87
C VAL A 63 4.29 11.55 14.04
N LEU A 64 3.40 11.93 13.10
CA LEU A 64 3.64 13.04 12.17
C LEU A 64 3.55 14.41 12.84
N GLU A 65 2.83 14.54 13.95
CA GLU A 65 2.80 15.77 14.75
C GLU A 65 4.12 15.96 15.51
N ARG A 66 4.60 14.89 16.17
CA ARG A 66 5.79 14.91 17.03
C ARG A 66 7.10 14.96 16.25
N GLU A 67 7.27 14.10 15.26
CA GLU A 67 8.57 13.88 14.61
C GLU A 67 8.83 14.87 13.47
N LYS A 68 10.03 15.46 13.43
CA LYS A 68 10.48 16.32 12.30
C LYS A 68 11.67 15.73 11.54
N ASP A 69 12.34 14.74 12.11
CA ASP A 69 13.39 13.99 11.44
C ASP A 69 12.78 13.02 10.41
N LEU A 70 13.40 12.91 9.23
CA LEU A 70 12.83 12.09 8.15
C LEU A 70 12.90 10.59 8.46
N GLU A 71 14.01 10.09 9.03
CA GLU A 71 14.15 8.67 9.39
C GLU A 71 13.11 8.30 10.45
N ALA A 72 12.97 9.14 11.48
CA ALA A 72 11.97 8.92 12.55
C ALA A 72 10.53 8.94 12.01
N ARG A 73 10.19 9.83 11.08
CA ARG A 73 8.86 9.89 10.45
C ARG A 73 8.58 8.64 9.61
N ILE A 74 9.52 8.23 8.76
CA ILE A 74 9.35 7.02 7.92
C ILE A 74 9.21 5.79 8.82
N ALA A 75 10.13 5.62 9.78
CA ALA A 75 10.10 4.48 10.69
C ALA A 75 8.80 4.42 11.49
N GLY A 76 8.35 5.55 12.04
CA GLY A 76 7.10 5.61 12.80
C GLY A 76 5.85 5.34 11.95
N VAL A 77 5.82 5.80 10.69
CA VAL A 77 4.72 5.49 9.77
C VAL A 77 4.68 4.01 9.41
N LEU A 78 5.82 3.40 9.10
CA LEU A 78 5.89 1.97 8.76
C LEU A 78 5.56 1.08 9.97
N LYS A 79 5.97 1.48 11.18
CA LYS A 79 5.60 0.77 12.42
C LYS A 79 4.11 0.86 12.71
N ALA A 80 3.53 2.06 12.61
CA ALA A 80 2.08 2.24 12.78
C ALA A 80 1.28 1.44 11.73
N TRP A 81 1.82 1.24 10.52
CA TRP A 81 1.22 0.33 9.54
C TRP A 81 1.24 -1.11 10.04
N LEU A 82 2.38 -1.60 10.54
CA LEU A 82 2.50 -2.95 11.10
C LEU A 82 1.56 -3.17 12.29
N ASP A 83 1.47 -2.19 13.19
CA ASP A 83 0.57 -2.24 14.35
C ASP A 83 -0.91 -2.36 13.92
N VAL A 84 -1.32 -1.61 12.90
CA VAL A 84 -2.67 -1.66 12.32
C VAL A 84 -2.91 -2.95 11.55
N ALA A 85 -1.90 -3.46 10.85
CA ALA A 85 -2.00 -4.66 10.02
C ALA A 85 -1.98 -5.97 10.82
N GLU A 86 -1.39 -5.97 12.02
CA GLU A 86 -1.14 -7.16 12.83
C GLU A 86 -2.38 -8.07 13.02
N PRO A 87 -3.59 -7.57 13.35
CA PRO A 87 -4.79 -8.39 13.48
C PRO A 87 -5.18 -9.12 12.19
N TYR A 88 -4.73 -8.62 11.04
CA TYR A 88 -5.07 -9.14 9.71
C TYR A 88 -3.97 -10.05 9.13
N HIS A 89 -2.91 -10.38 9.88
CA HIS A 89 -1.78 -11.17 9.37
C HIS A 89 -2.19 -12.51 8.77
N GLU A 90 -3.01 -13.30 9.49
CA GLU A 90 -3.45 -14.61 8.99
C GLU A 90 -4.27 -14.49 7.71
N PHE A 91 -5.15 -13.49 7.65
CA PHE A 91 -5.93 -13.19 6.45
C PHE A 91 -5.01 -12.79 5.30
N ALA A 92 -4.08 -11.86 5.52
CA ALA A 92 -3.15 -11.38 4.51
C ALA A 92 -2.29 -12.51 3.94
N ALA A 93 -1.81 -13.43 4.78
CA ALA A 93 -1.02 -14.59 4.32
C ALA A 93 -1.82 -15.57 3.45
N GLN A 94 -3.09 -15.81 3.78
CA GLN A 94 -3.96 -16.64 2.95
C GLN A 94 -4.37 -15.94 1.64
N PHE A 95 -4.58 -14.63 1.72
CA PHE A 95 -5.04 -13.79 0.61
C PHE A 95 -3.93 -13.40 -0.36
N PHE A 96 -2.67 -13.44 0.06
CA PHE A 96 -1.52 -13.04 -0.75
C PHE A 96 -1.53 -13.67 -2.15
N LYS A 97 -1.82 -14.96 -2.27
CA LYS A 97 -1.90 -15.65 -3.57
C LYS A 97 -2.92 -15.04 -4.55
N ASN A 98 -3.97 -14.40 -4.04
CA ASN A 98 -5.04 -13.78 -4.83
C ASN A 98 -4.70 -12.33 -5.20
N ALA A 99 -3.95 -11.63 -4.35
CA ALA A 99 -3.54 -10.24 -4.54
C ALA A 99 -2.17 -10.08 -5.20
N ALA A 100 -1.33 -11.12 -5.21
CA ALA A 100 0.01 -11.09 -5.78
C ALA A 100 0.04 -11.15 -7.31
N ASP A 101 -1.08 -11.55 -7.94
CA ASP A 101 -1.24 -11.49 -9.38
C ASP A 101 -1.41 -10.03 -9.82
N PRO A 102 -0.46 -9.43 -10.57
CA PRO A 102 -0.53 -8.03 -10.96
C PRO A 102 -1.72 -7.71 -11.87
N ASP A 103 -2.27 -8.70 -12.58
CA ASP A 103 -3.43 -8.55 -13.47
C ASP A 103 -4.77 -8.74 -12.73
N SER A 104 -4.73 -9.10 -11.44
CA SER A 104 -5.91 -9.27 -10.61
C SER A 104 -6.47 -7.92 -10.14
N PRO A 105 -7.80 -7.73 -10.12
CA PRO A 105 -8.43 -6.54 -9.53
C PRO A 105 -8.26 -6.46 -8.01
N LEU A 106 -7.68 -7.50 -7.40
CA LEU A 106 -7.35 -7.57 -5.98
C LEU A 106 -5.94 -7.06 -5.68
N SER A 107 -5.12 -6.88 -6.73
CA SER A 107 -3.76 -6.38 -6.59
C SER A 107 -3.78 -4.96 -6.05
N PRO A 108 -2.88 -4.60 -5.10
CA PRO A 108 -2.73 -3.22 -4.66
C PRO A 108 -2.28 -2.28 -5.80
N PHE A 109 -1.76 -2.84 -6.90
CA PHE A 109 -1.36 -2.12 -8.11
C PHE A 109 -2.50 -1.95 -9.12
N SER A 110 -3.64 -2.63 -8.93
CA SER A 110 -4.73 -2.60 -9.90
C SER A 110 -5.42 -1.22 -9.97
N PRO A 111 -6.13 -0.92 -11.08
CA PRO A 111 -6.96 0.27 -11.18
C PRO A 111 -8.04 0.36 -10.10
N GLU A 112 -8.61 -0.77 -9.69
CA GLU A 112 -9.64 -0.84 -8.64
C GLU A 112 -9.11 -0.40 -7.28
N SER A 113 -7.82 -0.66 -7.01
CA SER A 113 -7.13 -0.26 -5.78
C SER A 113 -6.59 1.18 -5.81
N ALA A 114 -6.94 1.99 -6.81
CA ALA A 114 -6.42 3.34 -6.97
C ALA A 114 -6.69 4.26 -5.78
N GLY A 115 -7.91 4.25 -5.24
CA GLY A 115 -8.28 5.06 -4.06
C GLY A 115 -7.37 4.79 -2.85
N PRO A 116 -7.35 3.56 -2.30
CA PRO A 116 -6.48 3.22 -1.17
C PRO A 116 -4.99 3.47 -1.45
N ARG A 117 -4.54 3.22 -2.69
CA ARG A 117 -3.15 3.46 -3.11
C ARG A 117 -2.82 4.95 -3.08
N GLU A 118 -3.66 5.80 -3.65
CA GLU A 118 -3.47 7.26 -3.64
C GLU A 118 -3.48 7.82 -2.22
N GLU A 119 -4.35 7.34 -1.34
CA GLU A 119 -4.37 7.72 0.07
C GLU A 119 -3.06 7.34 0.79
N SER A 120 -2.55 6.14 0.50
CA SER A 120 -1.29 5.64 1.05
C SER A 120 -0.08 6.44 0.53
N ILE A 121 -0.04 6.74 -0.77
CA ILE A 121 1.01 7.59 -1.38
C ILE A 121 0.93 9.02 -0.82
N ALA A 122 -0.27 9.56 -0.62
CA ALA A 122 -0.47 10.88 -0.02
C ALA A 122 0.05 10.92 1.43
N LEU A 123 0.03 9.81 2.17
CA LEU A 123 0.67 9.74 3.47
C LEU A 123 2.19 9.93 3.38
N HIS A 124 2.84 9.30 2.41
CA HIS A 124 4.28 9.49 2.16
C HIS A 124 4.61 10.91 1.72
N ARG A 125 3.71 11.58 0.97
CA ARG A 125 3.83 13.03 0.72
C ARG A 125 3.82 13.83 2.02
N LYS A 126 2.92 13.54 2.96
CA LYS A 126 2.88 14.19 4.30
C LYS A 126 4.14 13.89 5.13
N VAL A 127 4.71 12.69 5.00
CA VAL A 127 5.98 12.32 5.64
C VAL A 127 7.09 13.26 5.18
N LEU A 128 7.28 13.40 3.86
CA LEU A 128 8.30 14.27 3.28
C LEU A 128 8.06 15.74 3.62
N ALA A 129 6.85 16.24 3.38
CA ALA A 129 6.50 17.66 3.56
C ALA A 129 6.63 18.15 5.01
N GLY A 130 6.33 17.29 5.99
CA GLY A 130 6.46 17.62 7.41
C GLY A 130 7.86 17.39 8.00
N SER A 131 8.83 16.95 7.19
CA SER A 131 10.21 16.68 7.62
C SER A 131 11.14 17.88 7.40
N LYS A 132 12.31 17.88 8.03
CA LYS A 132 13.40 18.84 7.75
C LYS A 132 14.18 18.54 6.46
N ALA A 133 13.89 17.44 5.77
CA ALA A 133 14.62 17.04 4.59
C ALA A 133 14.34 17.98 3.40
N LYS A 134 15.39 18.34 2.66
CA LYS A 134 15.23 19.10 1.41
C LYS A 134 15.04 18.13 0.25
N VAL A 135 13.82 18.07 -0.27
CA VAL A 135 13.46 17.25 -1.42
C VAL A 135 13.52 18.11 -2.70
N PRO A 136 14.29 17.70 -3.73
CA PRO A 136 14.27 18.37 -5.03
C PRO A 136 12.86 18.40 -5.63
N GLU A 137 12.48 19.49 -6.28
CA GLU A 137 11.14 19.67 -6.86
C GLU A 137 10.79 18.56 -7.86
N GLU A 138 11.74 18.20 -8.73
CA GLU A 138 11.60 17.12 -9.73
C GLU A 138 11.35 15.72 -9.13
N LEU A 139 11.61 15.53 -7.83
CA LEU A 139 11.43 14.24 -7.14
C LEU A 139 10.23 14.23 -6.19
N ARG A 140 9.47 15.32 -6.09
CA ARG A 140 8.36 15.44 -5.13
C ARG A 140 7.23 14.45 -5.40
N ASP A 141 7.01 14.11 -6.66
CA ASP A 141 5.97 13.15 -7.04
C ASP A 141 6.51 11.71 -7.10
N VAL A 142 7.81 11.55 -7.40
CA VAL A 142 8.48 10.25 -7.53
C VAL A 142 8.76 9.58 -6.20
N LEU A 143 9.32 10.32 -5.23
CA LEU A 143 9.74 9.76 -3.96
C LEU A 143 8.59 9.16 -3.14
N PRO A 144 7.41 9.79 -3.03
CA PRO A 144 6.26 9.19 -2.35
C PRO A 144 5.86 7.82 -2.92
N GLU A 145 5.91 7.66 -4.24
CA GLU A 145 5.60 6.38 -4.89
C GLU A 145 6.67 5.33 -4.60
N LEU A 146 7.95 5.69 -4.67
CA LEU A 146 9.05 4.79 -4.29
C LEU A 146 9.01 4.40 -2.80
N MET A 147 8.58 5.31 -1.93
CA MET A 147 8.37 5.03 -0.51
C MET A 147 7.19 4.09 -0.29
N TRP A 148 6.10 4.26 -1.04
CA TRP A 148 4.97 3.34 -1.04
C TRP A 148 5.36 1.96 -1.59
N LEU A 149 6.17 1.88 -2.65
CA LEU A 149 6.73 0.62 -3.14
C LEU A 149 7.61 -0.07 -2.08
N SER A 150 8.42 0.71 -1.34
CA SER A 150 9.19 0.18 -0.22
C SER A 150 8.28 -0.37 0.88
N GLN A 151 7.14 0.28 1.14
CA GLN A 151 6.10 -0.24 2.03
C GLN A 151 5.47 -1.53 1.48
N MET A 152 5.20 -1.65 0.18
CA MET A 152 4.71 -2.91 -0.42
C MET A 152 5.73 -4.04 -0.27
N GLY A 153 7.02 -3.75 -0.40
CA GLY A 153 8.09 -4.71 -0.06
C GLY A 153 8.08 -5.12 1.41
N LEU A 154 7.80 -4.20 2.33
CA LEU A 154 7.59 -4.50 3.75
C LEU A 154 6.35 -5.36 3.98
N VAL A 155 5.21 -5.06 3.33
CA VAL A 155 3.98 -5.87 3.40
C VAL A 155 4.25 -7.29 2.95
N LEU A 156 4.93 -7.45 1.81
CA LEU A 156 5.33 -8.74 1.28
C LEU A 156 6.18 -9.51 2.30
N TYR A 157 7.19 -8.86 2.89
CA TYR A 157 8.03 -9.50 3.91
C TYR A 157 7.22 -9.90 5.15
N TRP A 158 6.37 -8.99 5.65
CA TRP A 158 5.56 -9.18 6.86
C TRP A 158 4.59 -10.35 6.72
N VAL A 159 3.97 -10.52 5.56
CA VAL A 159 3.10 -11.67 5.25
C VAL A 159 3.81 -13.02 5.48
N PHE A 160 5.12 -13.08 5.27
CA PHE A 160 5.93 -14.28 5.41
C PHE A 160 6.74 -14.33 6.72
N ASP A 161 6.65 -13.32 7.57
CA ASP A 161 7.41 -13.24 8.80
C ASP A 161 6.77 -14.10 9.90
N ARG A 162 7.45 -15.20 10.24
CA ARG A 162 7.00 -16.15 11.28
C ARG A 162 7.66 -15.91 12.63
N THR A 163 8.40 -14.82 12.80
CA THR A 163 9.02 -14.50 14.09
C THR A 163 7.97 -14.04 15.11
N GLU A 164 8.27 -14.23 16.39
CA GLU A 164 7.38 -13.79 17.48
C GLU A 164 7.12 -12.29 17.36
N GLY A 165 5.83 -11.90 17.37
CA GLY A 165 5.41 -10.52 17.17
C GLY A 165 5.88 -9.89 15.84
N ARG A 166 6.27 -10.70 14.83
CA ARG A 166 6.82 -10.26 13.54
C ARG A 166 8.00 -9.31 13.72
N GLU A 167 8.82 -9.56 14.74
CA GLU A 167 9.93 -8.69 15.13
C GLU A 167 10.87 -8.36 13.95
N ARG A 168 11.08 -9.31 13.02
CA ARG A 168 11.92 -9.04 11.83
C ARG A 168 11.32 -8.00 10.91
N SER A 169 10.00 -7.97 10.76
CA SER A 169 9.28 -6.94 9.99
C SER A 169 9.45 -5.56 10.62
N TYR A 170 9.35 -5.45 11.95
CA TYR A 170 9.60 -4.19 12.66
C TYR A 170 11.06 -3.72 12.49
N ARG A 171 12.03 -4.64 12.59
CA ARG A 171 13.44 -4.32 12.31
C ARG A 171 13.69 -3.94 10.85
N LEU A 172 12.98 -4.58 9.91
CA LEU A 172 13.04 -4.23 8.49
C LEU A 172 12.49 -2.83 8.24
N ALA A 173 11.38 -2.46 8.87
CA ALA A 173 10.83 -1.11 8.80
C ALA A 173 11.83 -0.05 9.28
N GLU A 174 12.50 -0.29 10.41
CA GLU A 174 13.53 0.62 10.95
C GLU A 174 14.75 0.77 10.02
N ARG A 175 15.31 -0.36 9.58
CA ARG A 175 16.49 -0.34 8.70
C ARG A 175 16.16 0.18 7.31
N GLY A 176 14.98 -0.15 6.79
CA GLY A 176 14.42 0.36 5.55
C GLY A 176 14.27 1.86 5.60
N ALA A 177 13.68 2.40 6.68
CA ALA A 177 13.55 3.85 6.88
C ALA A 177 14.90 4.56 6.80
N ARG A 178 15.93 4.05 7.48
CA ARG A 178 17.30 4.58 7.41
C ARG A 178 17.85 4.58 5.98
N LEU A 179 17.66 3.48 5.25
CA LEU A 179 18.12 3.36 3.86
C LEU A 179 17.40 4.36 2.96
N THR A 180 16.07 4.45 3.07
CA THR A 180 15.25 5.40 2.32
C THR A 180 15.65 6.85 2.62
N THR A 181 15.87 7.22 3.88
CA THR A 181 16.35 8.57 4.25
C THR A 181 17.70 8.90 3.63
N ARG A 182 18.64 7.95 3.61
CA ARG A 182 19.93 8.11 2.93
C ARG A 182 19.74 8.29 1.42
N GLY A 183 18.87 7.49 0.81
CA GLY A 183 18.50 7.60 -0.61
C GLY A 183 17.95 8.99 -0.96
N VAL A 184 16.99 9.49 -0.17
CA VAL A 184 16.43 10.84 -0.33
C VAL A 184 17.50 11.93 -0.18
N SER A 185 18.40 11.78 0.80
CA SER A 185 19.50 12.73 0.98
C SER A 185 20.47 12.72 -0.19
N LEU A 186 20.79 11.54 -0.73
CA LEU A 186 21.67 11.37 -1.89
C LEU A 186 21.05 11.90 -3.17
N ALA A 187 19.73 11.77 -3.34
CA ALA A 187 19.00 12.28 -4.50
C ALA A 187 19.06 13.82 -4.65
N ARG A 188 19.55 14.53 -3.63
CA ARG A 188 19.83 15.98 -3.72
C ARG A 188 20.98 16.27 -4.69
N PHE A 189 21.94 15.36 -4.83
CA PHE A 189 23.03 15.47 -5.79
C PHE A 189 22.52 15.18 -7.20
N ARG A 190 22.66 16.16 -8.11
CA ARG A 190 22.19 16.06 -9.50
C ARG A 190 22.63 14.78 -10.23
N VAL A 191 23.85 14.31 -9.95
CA VAL A 191 24.42 13.10 -10.57
C VAL A 191 23.64 11.81 -10.24
N LEU A 192 22.92 11.77 -9.12
CA LEU A 192 22.18 10.58 -8.68
C LEU A 192 20.70 10.61 -9.09
N ARG A 193 20.21 11.72 -9.63
CA ARG A 193 18.80 11.88 -9.97
C ARG A 193 18.35 11.03 -11.17
N PRO A 194 19.15 10.86 -12.24
CA PRO A 194 18.81 9.94 -13.33
C PRO A 194 18.53 8.52 -12.84
N LEU A 195 19.31 8.02 -11.87
CA LEU A 195 19.11 6.69 -11.29
C LEU A 195 17.77 6.59 -10.53
N VAL A 196 17.35 7.65 -9.83
CA VAL A 196 16.06 7.67 -9.13
C VAL A 196 14.90 7.60 -10.13
N HIS A 197 15.01 8.32 -11.24
CA HIS A 197 14.01 8.26 -12.32
C HIS A 197 14.02 6.89 -13.01
N GLU A 198 15.17 6.32 -13.33
CA GLU A 198 15.29 5.00 -13.98
C GLU A 198 14.68 3.89 -13.12
N VAL A 199 14.90 3.93 -11.80
CA VAL A 199 14.26 3.00 -10.86
C VAL A 199 12.74 3.17 -10.85
N HIS A 200 12.25 4.42 -10.91
CA HIS A 200 10.81 4.69 -10.93
C HIS A 200 10.16 4.30 -12.27
N GLU A 201 10.81 4.57 -13.39
CA GLU A 201 10.39 4.16 -14.74
C GLU A 201 10.33 2.64 -14.83
N LEU A 202 11.32 1.92 -14.30
CA LEU A 202 11.30 0.45 -14.22
C LEU A 202 10.05 -0.07 -13.50
N PHE A 203 9.61 0.56 -12.41
CA PHE A 203 8.36 0.11 -11.77
C PHE A 203 7.12 0.56 -12.54
N THR A 204 7.15 1.73 -13.16
CA THR A 204 6.00 2.26 -13.91
C THR A 204 5.73 1.48 -15.21
N ASP A 205 6.76 0.92 -15.83
CA ASP A 205 6.64 0.12 -17.05
C ASP A 205 6.07 -1.28 -16.78
N PHE A 206 6.31 -1.82 -15.58
CA PHE A 206 6.00 -3.21 -15.25
C PHE A 206 4.91 -3.38 -14.19
N LEU A 207 4.53 -2.32 -13.46
CA LEU A 207 3.45 -2.35 -12.48
C LEU A 207 2.36 -1.32 -12.83
N PRO A 208 1.08 -1.73 -12.83
CA PRO A 208 -0.02 -0.80 -13.00
C PRO A 208 -0.11 0.17 -11.81
N GLY A 209 -0.77 1.31 -12.04
CA GLY A 209 -1.15 2.23 -10.97
C GLY A 209 -0.07 3.21 -10.47
N MET A 210 1.13 3.20 -11.05
CA MET A 210 2.19 4.18 -10.83
C MET A 210 2.04 5.38 -11.78
N THR A 211 2.46 6.58 -11.36
CA THR A 211 2.33 7.78 -12.20
C THR A 211 3.37 7.77 -13.32
N ARG A 212 2.94 7.81 -14.59
CA ARG A 212 3.85 8.01 -15.73
C ARG A 212 4.37 9.45 -15.77
N LEU A 213 5.68 9.63 -15.57
CA LEU A 213 6.36 10.94 -15.67
C LEU A 213 6.52 11.42 -17.11
N LEU A 214 6.59 10.49 -18.08
CA LEU A 214 6.72 10.76 -19.50
C LEU A 214 5.56 10.11 -20.27
N PRO A 215 4.97 10.79 -21.28
CA PRO A 215 4.01 10.16 -22.17
C PRO A 215 4.69 9.03 -22.94
N ASP A 216 3.94 7.95 -23.14
CA ASP A 216 4.37 6.75 -23.85
C ASP A 216 4.96 7.11 -25.23
N PRO A 217 6.24 6.78 -25.53
CA PRO A 217 6.82 7.07 -26.84
C PRO A 217 6.03 6.40 -27.98
N ALA A 218 5.27 5.32 -27.71
CA ALA A 218 4.45 4.63 -28.69
C ALA A 218 3.18 5.41 -29.11
N VAL A 219 2.79 6.46 -28.37
CA VAL A 219 1.58 7.26 -28.69
C VAL A 219 1.88 8.38 -29.69
N LYS A 220 3.15 8.74 -29.93
CA LYS A 220 3.54 9.78 -30.90
C LYS A 220 3.50 9.35 -32.38
N GLY A 221 3.12 8.11 -32.69
CA GLY A 221 3.17 7.55 -34.05
C GLY A 221 1.85 7.15 -34.70
N ARG A 222 0.68 7.45 -34.11
CA ARG A 222 -0.63 7.09 -34.68
C ARG A 222 -1.56 8.29 -34.84
N THR A 223 -1.10 9.28 -35.59
CA THR A 223 -1.98 10.26 -36.24
C THR A 223 -1.31 10.67 -37.54
N GLU A 224 -1.49 9.84 -38.57
CA GLU A 224 -1.63 10.22 -39.99
C GLU A 224 -2.57 9.22 -40.66
#